data_AF-A0A5F8HEY0-F1
#
_entry.id   AF-A0A5F8HEY0-F1
#
_cell.length_a   1.000
_cell.length_b   1.000
_cell.length_c   1.000
_cell.angle_alpha   90.00
_cell.angle_beta   90.00
_cell.angle_gamma   90.00
#
_symmetry.space_group_name_H-M   'P 1'
#
loop_
_entity.id
_entity.type
_entity.pdbx_description
1 polymer ?
#
loop_
_entity_poly.entity_id
_entity_poly.type
_entity_poly.pdbx_seq_one_letter_code
_entity_poly.pdbx_strand_id
1 'polypeptide(L)'
;MKDTPLSNWEKCLLLWAIKEEKKHLDGPQIYDYRNIKIAFGTDYESYIVDPGKTTVLGQVSYELVSPKIPLLIFLSCNPFCLKTI
;
A
#
# COMPACT_ATOMS: atom_id res chain seq x y z
N MET A 1 -2.73 -5.73 -21.40
CA MET A 1 -1.29 -5.50 -21.22
C MET A 1 -0.59 -6.80 -21.56
N LYS A 2 0.41 -6.80 -22.44
CA LYS A 2 1.26 -7.98 -22.63
C LYS A 2 2.41 -7.86 -21.65
N ASP A 3 2.69 -8.93 -20.92
CA ASP A 3 3.85 -8.97 -20.05
C ASP A 3 5.12 -8.87 -20.90
N THR A 4 6.11 -8.13 -20.41
CA THR A 4 7.42 -8.06 -21.05
C THR A 4 8.10 -9.43 -20.96
N PRO A 5 8.41 -10.10 -22.09
CA PRO A 5 9.02 -11.41 -22.06
C PRO A 5 10.45 -11.31 -21.51
N LEU A 6 10.78 -12.14 -20.52
CA LEU A 6 12.10 -12.21 -19.91
C LEU A 6 12.96 -13.24 -20.64
N SER A 7 14.18 -12.86 -21.05
CA SER A 7 15.09 -13.75 -21.76
C SER A 7 15.62 -14.86 -20.86
N ASN A 8 15.99 -16.00 -21.46
CA ASN A 8 16.52 -17.13 -20.69
C ASN A 8 17.87 -16.78 -20.02
N TRP A 9 18.68 -15.94 -20.67
CA TRP A 9 19.95 -15.50 -20.12
C TRP A 9 19.77 -14.64 -18.86
N GLU A 10 18.83 -13.68 -18.86
CA GLU A 10 18.54 -12.84 -17.70
C GLU A 10 18.11 -13.68 -16.49
N LYS A 11 17.31 -14.73 -16.71
CA LYS A 11 16.92 -15.66 -15.64
C LYS A 11 18.11 -16.39 -15.05
N CYS A 12 18.98 -16.94 -15.90
CA CYS A 12 20.18 -17.65 -15.44
C CYS A 12 21.13 -16.73 -14.68
N LEU A 13 21.31 -15.49 -15.16
CA LEU A 13 22.16 -14.50 -14.51
C LEU A 13 21.61 -14.10 -13.14
N LEU A 14 20.31 -13.85 -13.03
CA LEU A 14 19.64 -13.56 -11.76
C LEU A 14 19.83 -14.69 -10.75
N LEU A 15 19.62 -15.94 -11.17
CA LEU A 15 19.77 -17.11 -10.31
C LEU A 15 21.22 -17.29 -9.84
N TRP A 16 22.19 -17.08 -10.73
CA TRP A 16 23.61 -17.16 -10.41
C TRP A 16 24.02 -16.07 -9.39
N ALA A 17 23.58 -14.82 -9.60
CA ALA A 17 23.90 -13.70 -8.70
C ALA A 17 23.34 -13.91 -7.27
N ILE A 18 22.14 -14.49 -7.16
CA ILE A 18 21.53 -14.81 -5.86
C ILE A 18 22.30 -15.95 -5.17
N LYS A 19 22.69 -16.99 -5.92
CA LYS A 19 23.30 -18.20 -5.36
C LYS A 19 24.76 -18.00 -4.93
N GLU A 20 25.57 -17.38 -5.78
CA GLU A 20 27.02 -17.25 -5.56
C GLU A 20 27.34 -16.00 -4.74
N GLU A 21 26.85 -14.84 -5.17
CA GLU A 21 27.25 -13.56 -4.57
C GLU A 21 26.34 -13.10 -3.43
N LYS A 22 25.13 -13.67 -3.29
CA LYS A 22 24.08 -13.23 -2.35
C LYS A 22 23.80 -11.72 -2.44
N LYS A 23 23.94 -11.15 -3.64
CA LYS A 23 23.73 -9.71 -3.88
C LYS A 23 22.43 -9.48 -4.65
N HIS A 24 21.76 -8.38 -4.35
CA HIS A 24 20.71 -7.83 -5.20
C HIS A 24 21.32 -7.05 -6.36
N LEU A 25 20.64 -7.03 -7.51
CA LEU A 25 21.05 -6.24 -8.68
C LEU A 25 21.13 -4.73 -8.40
N ASP A 26 20.29 -4.22 -7.50
CA ASP A 26 20.21 -2.79 -7.18
C ASP A 26 21.24 -2.34 -6.13
N GLY A 27 22.03 -3.26 -5.56
CA GLY A 27 23.04 -2.97 -4.54
C GLY A 27 22.67 -3.03 -3.04
N PRO A 28 21.40 -3.08 -2.57
CA PRO A 28 21.11 -3.24 -1.14
C PRO A 28 21.38 -4.68 -0.65
N GLN A 29 21.56 -4.85 0.66
CA GLN A 29 21.64 -6.19 1.27
C GLN A 29 20.25 -6.86 1.28
N ILE A 30 20.24 -8.18 1.48
CA ILE A 30 19.09 -9.07 1.27
C ILE A 30 17.86 -8.68 2.10
N TYR A 31 18.05 -8.01 3.24
CA TYR A 31 16.99 -7.65 4.18
C TYR A 31 16.70 -6.15 4.24
N ASP A 32 17.42 -5.35 3.46
CA ASP A 32 17.26 -3.90 3.46
C ASP A 32 16.09 -3.49 2.58
N TYR A 33 15.17 -2.72 3.15
CA TYR A 33 14.12 -2.08 2.37
C TYR A 33 14.70 -0.94 1.52
N ARG A 34 14.10 -0.71 0.35
CA ARG A 34 14.40 0.46 -0.48
C ARG A 34 13.98 1.72 0.26
N ASN A 35 14.67 2.83 -0.01
CA ASN A 35 14.33 4.13 0.58
C ASN A 35 12.88 4.51 0.21
N ILE A 36 12.03 4.66 1.22
CA ILE A 36 10.61 5.00 1.06
C ILE A 36 10.47 6.51 1.19
N LYS A 37 9.93 7.14 0.15
CA LYS A 37 9.54 8.55 0.20
C LYS A 37 8.03 8.65 0.30
N ILE A 38 7.57 9.46 1.23
CA ILE A 38 6.15 9.78 1.40
C ILE A 38 6.00 11.25 1.05
N ALA A 39 5.25 11.55 0.00
CA ALA A 39 4.89 12.90 -0.38
C ALA A 39 3.41 13.12 -0.06
N PHE A 40 3.14 14.19 0.66
CA PHE A 40 1.77 14.61 0.97
C PHE A 40 1.30 15.58 -0.10
N GLY A 41 0.05 15.39 -0.56
CA GLY A 41 -0.59 16.31 -1.48
C GLY A 41 -0.98 17.62 -0.81
N THR A 42 -1.61 18.51 -1.58
CA THR A 42 -2.23 19.74 -1.04
C THR A 42 -3.38 19.45 -0.10
N ASP A 43 -4.06 18.33 -0.29
CA ASP A 43 -5.20 17.90 0.53
C ASP A 43 -4.73 16.94 1.62
N TYR A 44 -5.31 17.05 2.82
CA TYR A 44 -5.02 16.15 3.95
C TYR A 44 -5.26 14.66 3.64
N GLU A 45 -6.01 14.37 2.57
CA GLU A 45 -6.52 13.05 2.22
C GLU A 45 -5.71 12.34 1.12
N SER A 46 -4.74 13.03 0.52
CA SER A 46 -3.94 12.51 -0.59
C SER A 46 -2.49 12.28 -0.17
N TYR A 47 -2.02 11.05 -0.40
CA TYR A 47 -0.63 10.67 -0.20
C TYR A 47 -0.08 9.89 -1.39
N ILE A 48 1.18 10.15 -1.69
CA ILE A 48 1.96 9.44 -2.70
C ILE A 48 3.10 8.73 -1.98
N VAL A 49 3.17 7.41 -2.15
CA VAL A 49 4.21 6.58 -1.54
C VAL A 49 5.07 5.97 -2.62
N ASP A 50 6.35 6.32 -2.56
CA ASP A 50 7.37 5.90 -3.51
C ASP A 50 8.44 5.05 -2.81
N PRO A 51 8.32 3.71 -2.80
CA PRO A 51 9.41 2.79 -2.41
C PRO A 51 10.52 2.67 -3.47
N GLY A 52 10.77 3.74 -4.24
CA GLY A 52 11.90 3.91 -5.15
C GLY A 52 11.67 3.64 -6.64
N LYS A 53 10.84 2.65 -7.02
CA LYS A 53 10.53 2.36 -8.44
C LYS A 53 9.03 2.30 -8.74
N THR A 54 8.22 1.90 -7.77
CA THR A 54 6.77 1.88 -7.88
C THR A 54 6.22 3.11 -7.20
N THR A 55 5.23 3.75 -7.81
CA THR A 55 4.52 4.89 -7.25
C THR A 55 3.11 4.44 -6.89
N VAL A 56 2.71 4.62 -5.63
CA VAL A 56 1.36 4.28 -5.16
C VAL A 56 0.63 5.55 -4.75
N LEU A 57 -0.57 5.73 -5.29
CA LEU A 57 -1.47 6.84 -4.97
C LEU A 57 -2.56 6.36 -4.02
N GLY A 58 -2.68 7.01 -2.88
CA GLY A 58 -3.78 6.83 -1.93
C GLY A 58 -4.63 8.07 -1.86
N GLN A 59 -5.94 7.89 -1.95
CA GLN A 59 -6.94 8.93 -1.72
C GLN A 59 -7.99 8.38 -0.77
N VAL A 60 -8.24 9.09 0.33
CA VAL A 60 -9.30 8.76 1.28
C VAL A 60 -10.48 9.69 1.01
N SER A 61 -11.69 9.14 0.98
CA SER A 61 -12.92 9.91 0.91
C SER A 61 -13.88 9.39 1.98
N TYR A 62 -14.52 10.28 2.73
CA TYR A 62 -15.49 9.91 3.75
C TYR A 62 -16.87 10.49 3.44
N GLU A 63 -17.91 9.70 3.72
CA GLU A 63 -19.31 10.09 3.63
C GLU A 63 -20.03 9.69 4.91
N LEU A 64 -20.93 10.55 5.41
CA LEU A 64 -21.79 10.23 6.54
C LEU A 64 -22.93 9.32 6.06
N VAL A 65 -22.78 8.02 6.30
CA VAL A 65 -23.79 7.01 5.96
C VAL A 65 -24.34 6.39 7.24
N SER A 66 -25.65 6.18 7.31
CA SER A 66 -26.25 5.44 8.42
C SER A 66 -25.70 4.01 8.46
N PRO A 67 -25.31 3.49 9.63
CA PRO A 67 -24.74 2.15 9.71
C PRO A 67 -25.75 1.14 9.19
N LYS A 68 -25.28 0.21 8.35
CA LYS A 68 -26.10 -0.89 7.86
C LYS A 68 -26.53 -1.72 9.06
N ILE A 69 -27.83 -1.77 9.34
CA ILE A 69 -28.39 -2.43 10.52
C ILE A 69 -27.99 -3.91 10.50
N PRO A 70 -27.20 -4.41 11.47
CA PRO A 70 -27.18 -5.84 11.73
C PRO A 70 -28.53 -6.20 12.35
N LEU A 71 -29.28 -7.10 11.71
CA LEU A 71 -30.43 -7.75 12.33
C LEU A 71 -29.96 -8.34 13.67
N LEU A 72 -30.63 -7.93 14.77
CA LEU A 72 -30.25 -8.02 16.19
C LEU A 72 -29.25 -6.94 16.68
N ILE A 73 -29.80 -5.79 17.08
CA ILE A 73 -29.99 -5.39 18.50
C ILE A 73 -31.09 -4.32 18.50
N PHE A 74 -32.35 -4.76 18.62
CA PHE A 74 -33.42 -3.93 19.17
C PHE A 74 -33.40 -4.14 20.68
N LEU A 75 -32.47 -3.53 21.40
CA LEU A 75 -32.58 -3.38 22.84
C LEU A 75 -31.86 -2.08 23.25
N SER A 76 -32.66 -1.04 23.45
CA SER A 76 -32.34 0.15 24.25
C SER A 76 -31.10 0.96 23.85
N CYS A 77 -31.24 1.87 22.88
CA CYS A 77 -30.53 3.15 22.95
C CYS A 77 -31.49 4.30 22.74
N ASN A 78 -31.74 5.01 23.84
CA ASN A 78 -32.48 6.27 23.96
C ASN A 78 -32.06 7.31 22.90
N PRO A 79 -32.99 8.19 22.46
CA PRO A 79 -32.72 9.26 21.50
C PRO A 79 -32.06 10.48 22.18
N PHE A 80 -30.97 10.30 22.93
CA PHE A 80 -30.34 11.37 23.72
C PHE A 80 -28.88 11.71 23.36
N CYS A 81 -28.19 10.93 22.54
CA CYS A 81 -26.79 11.22 22.15
C CYS A 81 -26.64 12.03 20.85
N LEU A 82 -27.51 13.01 20.61
CA LEU A 82 -27.38 13.94 19.47
C LEU A 82 -27.43 15.43 19.88
N LYS A 83 -27.11 15.71 21.14
CA LYS A 83 -26.72 17.05 21.56
C LYS A 83 -25.35 16.99 22.21
N THR A 84 -24.50 17.89 21.73
CA THR A 84 -23.21 18.35 22.25
C THR A 84 -21.96 17.65 21.68
N ILE A 85 -21.19 18.50 20.98
CA ILE A 85 -19.78 18.41 20.53
C ILE A 85 -19.61 17.83 19.13
#